data_AF-A0A7U9MWU0-F1
#
_entry.id   AF-A0A7U9MWU0-F1
#
_cell.length_a   1.000
_cell.length_b   1.000
_cell.length_c   1.000
_cell.angle_alpha   90.00
_cell.angle_beta   90.00
_cell.angle_gamma   90.00
#
_symmetry.space_group_name_H-M   'P 1'
#
loop_
_entity.id
_entity.type
_entity.pdbx_description
1 polymer ?
#
loop_
_entity_poly.entity_id
_entity_poly.type
_entity_poly.pdbx_seq_one_letter_code
_entity_poly.pdbx_strand_id
1 'polypeptide(L)'
;MYKTKTNAEIGKYLSRLIRERFSSQRQFCIACLKAYDNAVPDDVQIKRMTNRISQIVQGKRAVQLEDFPIFTTLLGVTCEDIISAGECSAPTGNHLTNYNIAFSKDEKLWEEYVHREDKLILNLDEYGKSVIDYAIEFKNFDFLKYLIEKKYIWFVDDPVAIHVADSQYNASERWMLTFGGGTSIERRQWEERNISCWQVFYSGDNRGNGSRRSLELDTLQYKLSGSVDMRMRMICLALEHGEVEMLRQLRAREIPSLYEVSYLAYRSADCDSYYNEDMVKQVAKSGEEILNYFTEEFEIKDSCGTVNIFVFPYMMNLIDCLIEKNSPYLEKVLKVSLKHNQDVYKKLVELKSSSTKYYTEYYKDLNQFRDAAGVLHKIRDEEEYVKSCVDSTINSIMKEARFYENGNIILYRDGGDTRWIDYQCYSRKWIFK
;
A
#
# COMPACT_ATOMS: atom_id res chain seq x y z
N MET A 1 12.50 -16.14 30.70
CA MET A 1 12.34 -17.61 30.80
C MET A 1 12.11 -17.96 32.26
N TYR A 2 10.95 -18.50 32.62
CA TYR A 2 10.60 -18.80 34.01
C TYR A 2 11.10 -20.20 34.41
N LYS A 3 11.33 -20.42 35.70
CA LYS A 3 11.73 -21.72 36.24
C LYS A 3 10.51 -22.46 36.77
N THR A 4 10.37 -23.74 36.43
CA THR A 4 9.35 -24.61 37.03
C THR A 4 9.56 -24.68 38.53
N LYS A 5 8.50 -24.39 39.27
CA LYS A 5 8.48 -24.43 40.74
C LYS A 5 8.35 -25.84 41.27
N THR A 6 8.62 -25.99 42.55
CA THR A 6 8.47 -27.29 43.23
C THR A 6 6.99 -27.66 43.35
N ASN A 7 6.70 -28.97 43.43
CA ASN A 7 5.32 -29.45 43.59
C ASN A 7 4.63 -28.86 44.83
N ALA A 8 5.38 -28.55 45.90
CA ALA A 8 4.84 -27.92 47.09
C ALA A 8 4.37 -26.47 46.85
N GLU A 9 5.15 -25.69 46.10
CA GLU A 9 4.79 -24.33 45.69
C GLU A 9 3.57 -24.33 44.75
N ILE A 10 3.60 -25.20 43.73
CA ILE A 10 2.49 -25.37 42.78
C ILE A 10 1.22 -25.84 43.51
N GLY A 11 1.33 -26.79 44.44
CA GLY A 11 0.21 -27.30 45.23
C GLY A 11 -0.43 -26.24 46.12
N LYS A 12 0.39 -25.39 46.77
CA LYS A 12 -0.08 -24.25 47.56
C LYS A 12 -0.81 -23.22 46.69
N TYR A 13 -0.26 -22.94 45.51
CA TYR A 13 -0.86 -22.04 44.53
C TYR A 13 -2.24 -22.54 44.06
N LEU A 14 -2.33 -23.82 43.64
CA LEU A 14 -3.58 -24.45 43.24
C LEU A 14 -4.60 -24.48 44.38
N SER A 15 -4.17 -24.72 45.62
CA SER A 15 -5.07 -24.66 46.79
C SER A 15 -5.78 -23.31 46.92
N ARG A 16 -5.01 -22.23 46.71
CA ARG A 16 -5.52 -20.86 46.74
C ARG A 16 -6.50 -20.61 45.60
N LEU A 17 -6.13 -20.92 44.36
CA LEU A 17 -7.00 -20.75 43.19
C LEU A 17 -8.30 -21.54 43.30
N ILE A 18 -8.23 -22.79 43.78
CA ILE A 18 -9.41 -23.63 43.97
C ILE A 18 -10.34 -22.99 44.99
N ARG A 19 -9.84 -22.45 46.10
CA ARG A 19 -10.69 -21.77 47.11
C ARG A 19 -11.28 -20.46 46.62
N GLU A 20 -10.55 -19.74 45.76
CA GLU A 20 -11.01 -18.48 45.18
C GLU A 20 -12.12 -18.70 44.15
N ARG A 21 -12.01 -19.73 43.30
CA ARG A 21 -12.95 -19.98 42.20
C ARG A 21 -14.03 -21.02 42.51
N PHE A 22 -13.79 -21.90 43.47
CA PHE A 22 -14.72 -22.95 43.89
C PHE A 22 -14.90 -22.91 45.40
N SER A 23 -16.14 -23.03 45.88
CA SER A 23 -16.41 -22.97 47.32
C SER A 23 -15.79 -24.15 48.10
N SER A 24 -15.45 -25.25 47.41
CA SER A 24 -14.74 -26.38 47.99
C SER A 24 -13.96 -27.19 46.96
N GLN A 25 -12.94 -27.90 47.43
CA GLN A 25 -12.16 -28.84 46.62
C GLN A 25 -13.03 -29.96 46.03
N ARG A 26 -14.11 -30.40 46.72
CA ARG A 26 -15.05 -31.40 46.20
C ARG A 26 -15.80 -30.88 44.97
N GLN A 27 -16.22 -29.62 44.97
CA GLN A 27 -16.87 -29.01 43.79
C GLN A 27 -15.93 -28.90 42.60
N PHE A 28 -14.67 -28.52 42.84
CA PHE A 28 -13.64 -28.52 41.79
C PHE A 28 -13.45 -29.93 41.21
N CYS A 29 -13.37 -30.97 42.04
CA CYS A 29 -13.24 -32.36 41.58
C CYS A 29 -14.44 -32.81 40.72
N ILE A 30 -15.66 -32.43 41.11
CA ILE A 30 -16.87 -32.72 40.31
C ILE A 30 -16.79 -32.02 38.95
N ALA A 31 -16.35 -30.76 38.92
CA ALA A 31 -16.18 -30.00 37.67
C ALA A 31 -15.11 -30.63 36.77
N CYS A 32 -13.97 -31.06 37.33
CA CYS A 32 -12.94 -31.78 36.59
C CYS A 32 -13.50 -33.07 35.97
N LEU A 33 -14.17 -33.91 36.75
CA LEU A 33 -14.72 -35.18 36.26
C LEU A 33 -15.77 -35.00 35.15
N LYS A 34 -16.62 -33.97 35.27
CA LYS A 34 -17.55 -33.61 34.18
C LYS A 34 -16.82 -33.20 32.90
N ALA A 35 -15.68 -32.52 33.02
CA ALA A 35 -14.87 -32.09 31.88
C ALA A 35 -14.11 -33.24 31.20
N TYR A 36 -13.78 -34.33 31.93
CA TYR A 36 -13.16 -35.52 31.32
C TYR A 36 -14.16 -36.34 30.49
N ASP A 37 -15.31 -36.69 31.08
CA ASP A 37 -16.19 -37.74 30.53
C ASP A 37 -17.55 -37.22 30.03
N ASN A 38 -17.84 -35.90 30.12
CA ASN A 38 -19.14 -35.29 29.79
C ASN A 38 -20.37 -35.97 30.46
N ALA A 39 -20.14 -36.68 31.57
CA ALA A 39 -21.16 -37.44 32.30
C ALA A 39 -21.26 -37.00 33.77
N VAL A 40 -22.36 -37.38 34.44
CA VAL A 40 -22.52 -37.13 35.88
C VAL A 40 -21.59 -38.06 36.65
N PRO A 41 -20.63 -37.55 37.44
CA PRO A 41 -19.66 -38.39 38.12
C PRO A 41 -20.30 -39.18 39.27
N ASP A 42 -19.91 -40.45 39.44
CA ASP A 42 -20.32 -41.25 40.58
C ASP A 42 -19.50 -40.90 41.86
N ASP A 43 -20.00 -41.32 43.03
CA ASP A 43 -19.34 -41.01 44.32
C ASP A 43 -17.94 -41.65 44.47
N VAL A 44 -17.68 -42.76 43.79
CA VAL A 44 -16.38 -43.44 43.82
C VAL A 44 -15.35 -42.65 43.03
N GLN A 45 -15.71 -42.17 41.84
CA GLN A 45 -14.92 -41.28 41.00
C GLN A 45 -14.62 -39.97 41.72
N ILE A 46 -15.63 -39.35 42.35
CA ILE A 46 -15.46 -38.12 43.14
C ILE A 46 -14.46 -38.34 44.28
N LYS A 47 -14.55 -39.45 45.01
CA LYS A 47 -13.63 -39.76 46.11
C LYS A 47 -12.20 -39.98 45.62
N ARG A 48 -12.01 -40.68 44.50
CA ARG A 48 -10.69 -40.91 43.88
C ARG A 48 -10.07 -39.60 43.40
N MET A 49 -10.82 -38.77 42.70
CA MET A 49 -10.35 -37.45 42.25
C MET A 49 -10.02 -36.55 43.43
N THR A 50 -10.87 -36.52 44.47
CA THR A 50 -10.61 -35.73 45.68
C THR A 50 -9.29 -36.12 46.35
N ASN A 51 -8.99 -37.41 46.46
CA ASN A 51 -7.73 -37.90 47.01
C ASN A 51 -6.52 -37.49 46.15
N ARG A 52 -6.65 -37.59 44.82
CA ARG A 52 -5.60 -37.16 43.87
C ARG A 52 -5.33 -35.66 43.98
N ILE A 53 -6.37 -34.82 43.93
CA ILE A 53 -6.22 -33.36 44.09
C ILE A 53 -5.63 -33.01 45.47
N SER A 54 -6.02 -33.71 46.54
CA SER A 54 -5.41 -33.49 47.87
C SER A 54 -3.92 -33.79 47.89
N GLN A 55 -3.47 -34.83 47.18
CA GLN A 55 -2.04 -35.15 47.08
C GLN A 55 -1.28 -34.11 46.24
N ILE A 56 -1.89 -33.57 45.18
CA ILE A 56 -1.32 -32.50 44.35
C ILE A 56 -1.21 -31.20 45.18
N VAL A 57 -2.28 -30.80 45.85
CA VAL A 57 -2.34 -29.59 46.70
C VAL A 57 -1.35 -29.65 47.86
N GLN A 58 -1.12 -30.85 48.43
CA GLN A 58 -0.10 -31.07 49.45
C GLN A 58 1.33 -31.15 48.90
N GLY A 59 1.52 -31.05 47.58
CA GLY A 59 2.83 -31.16 46.92
C GLY A 59 3.43 -32.56 46.88
N LYS A 60 2.65 -33.58 47.24
CA LYS A 60 3.09 -34.99 47.24
C LYS A 60 3.10 -35.61 45.84
N ARG A 61 2.32 -35.05 44.91
CA ARG A 61 2.28 -35.45 43.50
C ARG A 61 2.35 -34.22 42.60
N ALA A 62 2.98 -34.38 41.44
CA ALA A 62 2.94 -33.38 40.38
C ALA A 62 1.57 -33.38 39.69
N VAL A 63 1.20 -32.25 39.08
CA VAL A 63 0.08 -32.17 38.14
C VAL A 63 0.45 -32.99 36.91
N GLN A 64 -0.44 -33.88 36.45
CA GLN A 64 -0.18 -34.70 35.27
C GLN A 64 -0.46 -33.89 34.00
N LEU A 65 0.24 -34.18 32.90
CA LEU A 65 0.08 -33.46 31.64
C LEU A 65 -1.37 -33.45 31.14
N GLU A 66 -2.08 -34.57 31.32
CA GLU A 66 -3.50 -34.75 31.02
C GLU A 66 -4.45 -33.81 31.78
N ASP A 67 -4.02 -33.29 32.94
CA ASP A 67 -4.87 -32.43 33.78
C ASP A 67 -4.79 -30.96 33.39
N PHE A 68 -3.70 -30.56 32.73
CA PHE A 68 -3.44 -29.15 32.45
C PHE A 68 -4.57 -28.48 31.67
N PRO A 69 -5.08 -29.03 30.55
CA PRO A 69 -6.16 -28.38 29.80
C PRO A 69 -7.42 -28.13 30.62
N ILE A 70 -7.74 -29.05 31.55
CA ILE A 70 -8.93 -28.95 32.39
C ILE A 70 -8.69 -27.96 33.53
N PHE A 71 -7.52 -27.99 34.17
CA PHE A 71 -7.19 -27.10 35.27
C PHE A 71 -7.08 -25.65 34.79
N THR A 72 -6.42 -25.41 33.67
CA THR A 72 -6.29 -24.06 33.09
C THR A 72 -7.65 -23.48 32.72
N THR A 73 -8.53 -24.29 32.12
CA THR A 73 -9.89 -23.87 31.77
C THR A 73 -10.74 -23.57 33.00
N LEU A 74 -10.79 -24.49 33.98
CA LEU A 74 -11.64 -24.34 35.17
C LEU A 74 -11.14 -23.24 36.13
N LEU A 75 -9.83 -23.07 36.25
CA LEU A 75 -9.22 -22.08 37.13
C LEU A 75 -8.93 -20.75 36.41
N GLY A 76 -9.12 -20.67 35.10
CA GLY A 76 -8.91 -19.47 34.28
C GLY A 76 -7.48 -18.92 34.36
N VAL A 77 -6.50 -19.81 34.31
CA VAL A 77 -5.05 -19.51 34.37
C VAL A 77 -4.32 -20.30 33.29
N THR A 78 -3.08 -19.93 32.96
CA THR A 78 -2.29 -20.65 31.94
C THR A 78 -1.47 -21.81 32.52
N CYS A 79 -0.92 -22.67 31.66
CA CYS A 79 -0.01 -23.73 32.09
C CYS A 79 1.25 -23.13 32.74
N GLU A 80 1.78 -22.05 32.16
CA GLU A 80 2.93 -21.28 32.64
C GLU A 80 2.69 -20.76 34.06
N ASP A 81 1.48 -20.25 34.32
CA ASP A 81 1.07 -19.70 35.61
C ASP A 81 0.98 -20.79 36.69
N ILE A 82 0.45 -21.98 36.34
CA ILE A 82 0.44 -23.15 37.22
C ILE A 82 1.87 -23.63 37.50
N ILE A 83 2.70 -23.79 36.48
CA ILE A 83 4.06 -24.35 36.57
C ILE A 83 5.02 -23.40 37.32
N SER A 84 4.76 -22.09 37.24
CA SER A 84 5.51 -21.05 37.96
C SER A 84 4.92 -20.72 39.33
N ALA A 85 3.86 -21.41 39.76
CA ALA A 85 3.14 -21.14 41.01
C ALA A 85 2.68 -19.67 41.16
N GLY A 86 2.28 -19.04 40.06
CA GLY A 86 1.83 -17.65 40.01
C GLY A 86 2.92 -16.59 39.84
N GLU A 87 4.20 -16.97 39.75
CA GLU A 87 5.28 -16.00 39.47
C GLU A 87 5.28 -15.53 38.01
N CYS A 88 4.88 -16.43 37.11
CA CYS A 88 4.64 -16.12 35.71
C CYS A 88 3.14 -16.13 35.47
N SER A 89 2.44 -15.13 36.02
CA SER A 89 1.16 -14.73 35.44
C SER A 89 1.47 -14.12 34.08
N ALA A 90 1.65 -14.99 33.08
CA ALA A 90 1.47 -14.57 31.71
C ALA A 90 0.07 -13.95 31.69
N PRO A 91 -0.07 -12.63 31.47
CA PRO A 91 -1.36 -11.99 31.56
C PRO A 91 -2.30 -12.71 30.59
N THR A 92 -3.43 -13.21 31.07
CA THR A 92 -4.53 -13.73 30.25
C THR A 92 -5.26 -12.60 29.49
N GLY A 93 -4.49 -11.65 28.96
CA GLY A 93 -4.82 -10.80 27.80
C GLY A 93 -3.94 -11.09 26.57
N ASN A 94 -3.07 -12.11 26.62
CA ASN A 94 -2.00 -12.36 25.63
C ASN A 94 -2.28 -13.41 24.54
N HIS A 95 -3.53 -13.77 24.27
CA HIS A 95 -3.89 -14.37 22.95
C HIS A 95 -4.32 -13.28 21.95
N LEU A 96 -3.88 -12.05 22.14
CA LEU A 96 -4.12 -10.98 21.19
C LEU A 96 -3.23 -11.21 19.98
N THR A 97 -3.75 -11.93 18.99
CA THR A 97 -3.06 -12.20 17.73
C THR A 97 -3.36 -11.12 16.69
N ASN A 98 -2.56 -11.07 15.63
CA ASN A 98 -2.86 -10.30 14.42
C ASN A 98 -4.28 -10.59 13.92
N TYR A 99 -4.70 -11.86 13.96
CA TYR A 99 -6.05 -12.28 13.58
C TYR A 99 -7.14 -11.64 14.45
N ASN A 100 -6.99 -11.69 15.79
CA ASN A 100 -8.00 -11.17 16.70
C ASN A 100 -8.18 -9.65 16.56
N ILE A 101 -7.08 -8.92 16.38
CA ILE A 101 -7.11 -7.47 16.19
C ILE A 101 -7.73 -7.10 14.86
N ALA A 102 -7.35 -7.79 13.79
CA ALA A 102 -7.92 -7.57 12.47
C ALA A 102 -9.43 -7.78 12.43
N PHE A 103 -10.00 -8.60 13.32
CA PHE A 103 -11.44 -8.79 13.44
C PHE A 103 -12.11 -7.80 14.42
N SER A 104 -11.35 -7.21 15.34
CA SER A 104 -11.86 -6.30 16.37
C SER A 104 -12.50 -5.04 15.78
N LYS A 105 -13.50 -4.50 16.46
CA LYS A 105 -14.12 -3.18 16.21
C LYS A 105 -13.88 -2.17 17.34
N ASP A 106 -12.99 -2.51 18.28
CA ASP A 106 -12.68 -1.68 19.44
C ASP A 106 -11.41 -0.86 19.20
N GLU A 107 -11.58 0.45 19.05
CA GLU A 107 -10.50 1.41 18.83
C GLU A 107 -9.50 1.45 20.00
N LYS A 108 -9.97 1.26 21.24
CA LYS A 108 -9.06 1.22 22.41
C LYS A 108 -8.14 0.00 22.31
N LEU A 109 -8.70 -1.13 21.88
CA LEU A 109 -7.93 -2.35 21.68
C LEU A 109 -6.90 -2.19 20.56
N TRP A 110 -7.24 -1.48 19.48
CA TRP A 110 -6.29 -1.17 18.41
C TRP A 110 -5.14 -0.31 18.89
N GLU A 111 -5.43 0.71 19.69
CA GLU A 111 -4.40 1.60 20.25
C GLU A 111 -3.48 0.86 21.24
N GLU A 112 -4.06 0.06 22.13
CA GLU A 112 -3.30 -0.82 23.03
C GLU A 112 -2.41 -1.77 22.23
N TYR A 113 -2.93 -2.36 21.14
CA TYR A 113 -2.21 -3.27 20.28
C TYR A 113 -0.99 -2.63 19.58
N VAL A 114 -1.16 -1.44 19.00
CA VAL A 114 -0.07 -0.67 18.35
C VAL A 114 1.05 -0.35 19.34
N HIS A 115 0.68 -0.03 20.59
CA HIS A 115 1.61 0.36 21.64
C HIS A 115 2.18 -0.79 22.48
N ARG A 116 1.80 -2.04 22.19
CA ARG A 116 2.33 -3.20 22.91
C ARG A 116 3.85 -3.19 22.91
N GLU A 117 4.43 -3.52 24.06
CA GLU A 117 5.88 -3.62 24.21
C GLU A 117 6.47 -4.66 23.25
N ASP A 118 5.76 -5.75 22.97
CA ASP A 118 6.25 -6.80 22.08
C ASP A 118 6.32 -6.41 20.60
N LYS A 119 5.67 -5.30 20.21
CA LYS A 119 5.55 -4.80 18.83
C LYS A 119 5.05 -5.87 17.86
N LEU A 120 4.05 -6.65 18.27
CA LEU A 120 3.48 -7.74 17.47
C LEU A 120 3.05 -7.30 16.06
N ILE A 121 2.51 -6.09 15.92
CA ILE A 121 2.09 -5.48 14.65
C ILE A 121 3.14 -5.48 13.55
N LEU A 122 4.43 -5.40 13.91
CA LEU A 122 5.52 -5.38 12.94
C LEU A 122 5.87 -6.78 12.40
N ASN A 123 5.35 -7.84 13.02
CA ASN A 123 5.75 -9.23 12.75
C ASN A 123 4.64 -9.99 12.03
N LEU A 124 5.07 -10.94 11.19
CA LEU A 124 4.18 -11.95 10.61
C LEU A 124 3.90 -13.04 11.65
N ASP A 125 2.71 -13.61 11.58
CA ASP A 125 2.35 -14.78 12.38
C ASP A 125 2.87 -16.10 11.75
N GLU A 126 2.48 -17.23 12.33
CA GLU A 126 2.89 -18.57 11.89
C GLU A 126 2.42 -18.92 10.47
N TYR A 127 1.45 -18.18 9.92
CA TYR A 127 0.95 -18.32 8.55
C TYR A 127 1.61 -17.35 7.57
N GLY A 128 2.58 -16.56 8.01
CA GLY A 128 3.23 -15.53 7.20
C GLY A 128 2.33 -14.31 6.94
N LYS A 129 1.30 -14.10 7.76
CA LYS A 129 0.35 -12.99 7.62
C LYS A 129 0.56 -11.93 8.69
N SER A 130 0.44 -10.68 8.27
CA SER A 130 0.39 -9.51 9.14
C SER A 130 -1.05 -9.22 9.54
N VAL A 131 -1.23 -8.34 10.53
CA VAL A 131 -2.55 -7.81 10.89
C VAL A 131 -3.24 -7.11 9.72
N ILE A 132 -2.48 -6.48 8.82
CA ILE A 132 -3.03 -5.77 7.64
C ILE A 132 -3.61 -6.77 6.64
N ASP A 133 -2.96 -7.92 6.44
CA ASP A 133 -3.50 -8.97 5.56
C ASP A 133 -4.86 -9.44 6.05
N TYR A 134 -4.95 -9.76 7.35
CA TYR A 134 -6.21 -10.19 7.96
C TYR A 134 -7.25 -9.08 7.94
N ALA A 135 -6.87 -7.83 8.20
CA ALA A 135 -7.82 -6.72 8.19
C ALA A 135 -8.42 -6.50 6.80
N ILE A 136 -7.63 -6.67 5.75
CA ILE A 136 -8.12 -6.66 4.36
C ILE A 136 -9.02 -7.88 4.10
N GLU A 137 -8.63 -9.08 4.51
CA GLU A 137 -9.42 -10.31 4.34
C GLU A 137 -10.78 -10.23 5.04
N PHE A 138 -10.83 -9.67 6.24
CA PHE A 138 -12.05 -9.46 7.01
C PHE A 138 -12.81 -8.19 6.62
N LYS A 139 -12.29 -7.42 5.65
CA LYS A 139 -12.83 -6.11 5.26
C LYS A 139 -13.03 -5.18 6.45
N ASN A 140 -12.11 -5.21 7.40
CA ASN A 140 -12.14 -4.32 8.56
C ASN A 140 -11.59 -2.93 8.20
N PHE A 141 -12.38 -2.22 7.39
CA PHE A 141 -12.04 -0.90 6.89
C PHE A 141 -11.80 0.11 8.01
N ASP A 142 -12.60 0.07 9.09
CA ASP A 142 -12.47 0.99 10.22
C ASP A 142 -11.10 0.90 10.88
N PHE A 143 -10.57 -0.30 11.08
CA PHE A 143 -9.23 -0.51 11.63
C PHE A 143 -8.13 -0.01 10.68
N LEU A 144 -8.25 -0.30 9.38
CA LEU A 144 -7.27 0.17 8.39
C LEU A 144 -7.27 1.70 8.29
N LYS A 145 -8.46 2.31 8.25
CA LYS A 145 -8.67 3.76 8.28
C LYS A 145 -8.06 4.37 9.54
N TYR A 146 -8.31 3.77 10.71
CA TYR A 146 -7.71 4.19 11.97
C TYR A 146 -6.17 4.25 11.90
N LEU A 147 -5.53 3.18 11.41
CA LEU A 147 -4.07 3.13 11.31
C LEU A 147 -3.50 4.22 10.37
N ILE A 148 -4.19 4.51 9.26
CA ILE A 148 -3.79 5.54 8.30
C ILE A 148 -3.99 6.95 8.89
N GLU A 149 -5.15 7.23 9.48
CA GLU A 149 -5.47 8.54 10.06
C GLU A 149 -4.55 8.91 11.23
N LYS A 150 -4.17 7.91 12.05
CA LYS A 150 -3.17 8.06 13.11
C LYS A 150 -1.74 8.10 12.59
N LYS A 151 -1.52 7.92 11.28
CA LYS A 151 -0.21 7.86 10.62
C LYS A 151 0.69 6.73 11.15
N TYR A 152 0.09 5.65 11.65
CA TYR A 152 0.83 4.44 12.01
C TYR A 152 1.31 3.70 10.77
N ILE A 153 0.52 3.73 9.70
CA ILE A 153 0.88 3.20 8.39
C ILE A 153 0.52 4.19 7.29
N TRP A 154 1.11 4.02 6.12
CA TRP A 154 0.72 4.70 4.88
C TRP A 154 0.96 3.76 3.70
N PHE A 155 0.31 4.04 2.57
CA PHE A 155 0.49 3.33 1.29
C PHE A 155 1.08 4.21 0.18
N VAL A 156 1.26 5.49 0.51
CA VAL A 156 1.76 6.54 -0.37
C VAL A 156 2.64 7.40 0.52
N ASP A 157 3.91 7.51 0.19
CA ASP A 157 4.86 8.34 0.92
C ASP A 157 4.53 9.84 0.77
N ASP A 158 4.82 10.63 1.80
CA ASP A 158 4.67 12.08 1.77
C ASP A 158 5.73 12.69 0.84
N PRO A 159 5.33 13.41 -0.23
CA PRO A 159 6.25 14.10 -1.14
C PRO A 159 7.24 15.03 -0.42
N VAL A 160 6.88 15.58 0.74
CA VAL A 160 7.72 16.50 1.53
C VAL A 160 8.81 15.76 2.30
N ALA A 161 8.55 14.53 2.77
CA ALA A 161 9.54 13.71 3.47
C ALA A 161 10.71 13.30 2.54
N ILE A 162 10.43 13.19 1.24
CA ILE A 162 11.41 12.88 0.18
C ILE A 162 12.43 14.02 0.00
N HIS A 163 12.09 15.25 0.38
CA HIS A 163 13.01 16.40 0.26
C HIS A 163 14.10 16.45 1.35
N VAL A 164 13.99 15.64 2.40
CA VAL A 164 14.90 15.70 3.57
C VAL A 164 16.00 14.63 3.52
N ALA A 165 15.86 13.59 2.69
CA ALA A 165 16.84 12.51 2.54
C ALA A 165 17.53 12.56 1.16
N ASP A 166 18.49 13.48 1.05
CA ASP A 166 19.67 13.44 0.19
C ASP A 166 19.59 13.32 -1.35
N SER A 167 20.37 14.22 -1.95
CA SER A 167 20.80 14.36 -3.34
C SER A 167 21.67 13.21 -3.88
N GLN A 168 21.48 11.97 -3.40
CA GLN A 168 22.35 10.83 -3.73
C GLN A 168 21.65 9.72 -4.55
N TYR A 169 20.34 9.81 -4.75
CA TYR A 169 19.57 8.81 -5.50
C TYR A 169 19.29 9.29 -6.93
N ASN A 170 19.46 8.40 -7.92
CA ASN A 170 19.20 8.71 -9.33
C ASN A 170 17.68 8.84 -9.56
N ALA A 171 17.26 9.55 -10.60
CA ALA A 171 15.83 9.79 -10.92
C ALA A 171 14.98 8.51 -11.01
N SER A 172 15.60 7.36 -11.30
CA SER A 172 14.99 6.02 -11.29
C SER A 172 14.73 5.43 -9.90
N GLU A 173 15.03 6.14 -8.81
CA GLU A 173 14.75 5.72 -7.42
C GLU A 173 13.69 6.63 -6.76
N ARG A 174 13.29 7.73 -7.42
CA ARG A 174 12.21 8.63 -6.98
C ARG A 174 10.80 8.03 -7.08
N TRP A 175 10.55 7.10 -8.01
CA TRP A 175 9.22 6.50 -8.20
C TRP A 175 8.89 5.43 -7.14
N MET A 176 9.91 4.78 -6.58
CA MET A 176 9.77 3.90 -5.41
C MET A 176 9.36 4.68 -4.16
N LEU A 177 9.58 6.00 -4.16
CA LEU A 177 9.30 6.91 -3.04
C LEU A 177 7.93 7.60 -3.15
N THR A 178 7.06 7.28 -4.12
CA THR A 178 5.71 7.91 -4.23
C THR A 178 4.55 6.96 -4.02
N PHE A 179 4.75 5.65 -4.19
CA PHE A 179 3.74 4.61 -3.95
C PHE A 179 4.25 3.48 -3.05
N GLY A 180 5.32 3.75 -2.29
CA GLY A 180 5.79 2.89 -1.21
C GLY A 180 4.90 3.06 0.02
N GLY A 181 4.40 1.95 0.57
CA GLY A 181 3.81 1.98 1.90
C GLY A 181 4.87 1.88 2.99
N GLY A 182 4.55 2.36 4.18
CA GLY A 182 5.46 2.29 5.32
C GLY A 182 4.74 2.41 6.66
N THR A 183 5.51 2.36 7.74
CA THR A 183 5.02 2.47 9.12
C THR A 183 5.92 3.37 9.97
N SER A 184 5.30 4.12 10.88
CA SER A 184 6.01 4.94 11.88
C SER A 184 6.30 4.17 13.17
N ILE A 185 5.87 2.91 13.25
CA ILE A 185 6.02 2.08 14.44
C ILE A 185 7.46 1.56 14.49
N GLU A 186 8.23 2.04 15.46
CA GLU A 186 9.61 1.61 15.64
C GLU A 186 9.70 0.20 16.25
N ARG A 187 10.65 -0.58 15.73
CA ARG A 187 11.04 -1.86 16.31
C ARG A 187 11.63 -1.65 17.71
N ARG A 188 11.50 -2.65 18.57
CA ARG A 188 12.22 -2.65 19.85
C ARG A 188 13.74 -2.61 19.59
N GLN A 189 14.44 -1.72 20.28
CA GLN A 189 15.91 -1.76 20.36
C GLN A 189 16.30 -3.05 21.12
N TRP A 190 16.73 -4.08 20.39
CA TRP A 190 17.29 -5.30 20.97
C TRP A 190 18.79 -5.33 20.73
N GLU A 191 19.57 -5.57 21.78
CA GLU A 191 20.97 -5.94 21.70
C GLU A 191 21.11 -7.19 20.80
N GLU A 192 21.61 -6.97 19.59
CA GLU A 192 22.26 -7.93 18.67
C GLU A 192 21.71 -9.37 18.67
N ARG A 193 20.53 -9.62 18.09
CA ARG A 193 20.25 -10.90 17.40
C ARG A 193 19.47 -10.69 16.12
N ASN A 194 20.24 -10.33 15.09
CA ASN A 194 19.86 -10.28 13.68
C ASN A 194 19.17 -11.58 13.24
N ILE A 195 17.85 -11.55 13.04
CA ILE A 195 17.25 -12.40 12.02
C ILE A 195 17.45 -11.66 10.70
N SER A 196 18.65 -11.82 10.12
CA SER A 196 18.97 -11.29 8.81
C SER A 196 18.06 -11.94 7.76
N CYS A 197 17.11 -11.19 7.21
CA CYS A 197 16.45 -11.57 5.97
C CYS A 197 17.48 -11.40 4.84
N TRP A 198 17.90 -12.50 4.24
CA TRP A 198 18.82 -12.49 3.11
C TRP A 198 18.02 -12.43 1.81
N GLN A 199 18.14 -11.34 1.05
CA GLN A 199 17.74 -11.32 -0.35
C GLN A 199 18.95 -11.46 -1.27
N VAL A 200 18.80 -12.32 -2.28
CA VAL A 200 19.74 -12.43 -3.40
C VAL A 200 19.24 -11.48 -4.48
N PHE A 201 19.95 -10.37 -4.68
CA PHE A 201 19.72 -9.52 -5.84
C PHE A 201 20.46 -10.12 -7.02
N TYR A 202 19.73 -10.55 -8.05
CA TYR A 202 20.32 -10.74 -9.37
C TYR A 202 20.39 -9.37 -10.03
N SER A 203 21.59 -8.82 -10.13
CA SER A 203 21.83 -7.73 -11.06
C SER A 203 21.46 -8.24 -12.46
N GLY A 204 20.70 -7.47 -13.22
CA GLY A 204 20.35 -7.79 -14.61
C GLY A 204 21.55 -7.80 -15.57
N ASP A 205 22.78 -7.81 -15.06
CA ASP A 205 23.96 -8.12 -15.86
C ASP A 205 24.15 -9.65 -15.86
N ASN A 206 24.36 -10.23 -17.04
CA ASN A 206 24.55 -11.68 -17.24
C ASN A 206 25.85 -12.24 -16.62
N ARG A 207 26.34 -11.67 -15.50
CA ARG A 207 27.59 -12.04 -14.82
C ARG A 207 27.37 -12.88 -13.56
N GLY A 208 26.13 -13.13 -13.14
CA GLY A 208 25.80 -14.12 -12.11
C GLY A 208 26.32 -13.81 -10.69
N ASN A 209 26.80 -12.60 -10.42
CA ASN A 209 27.24 -12.21 -9.07
C ASN A 209 26.04 -11.69 -8.27
N GLY A 210 25.36 -12.61 -7.58
CA GLY A 210 24.30 -12.27 -6.64
C GLY A 210 24.85 -11.43 -5.48
N SER A 211 24.36 -10.19 -5.33
CA SER A 211 24.68 -9.37 -4.17
C SER A 211 23.76 -9.77 -3.02
N ARG A 212 24.32 -10.26 -1.91
CA ARG A 212 23.58 -10.49 -0.66
C ARG A 212 23.67 -9.24 0.20
N ARG A 213 22.59 -8.48 0.32
CA ARG A 213 22.48 -7.40 1.32
C ARG A 213 21.67 -7.92 2.50
N SER A 214 22.21 -7.76 3.70
CA SER A 214 21.42 -7.88 4.94
C SER A 214 20.53 -6.66 5.00
N LEU A 215 19.23 -6.83 4.83
CA LEU A 215 18.26 -5.76 5.06
C LEU A 215 17.73 -5.92 6.47
N GLU A 216 18.11 -5.00 7.36
CA GLU A 216 17.45 -4.77 8.65
C GLU A 216 16.09 -4.10 8.43
N LEU A 217 15.27 -4.64 7.52
CA LEU A 217 13.95 -4.10 7.22
C LEU A 217 12.89 -4.86 8.02
N ASP A 218 12.03 -4.10 8.69
CA ASP A 218 10.84 -4.62 9.36
C ASP A 218 9.95 -5.39 8.38
N THR A 219 9.43 -6.56 8.79
CA THR A 219 8.60 -7.40 7.91
C THR A 219 7.32 -6.69 7.45
N LEU A 220 6.71 -5.85 8.31
CA LEU A 220 5.59 -5.00 7.91
C LEU A 220 6.04 -3.90 6.95
N GLN A 221 7.12 -3.16 7.27
CA GLN A 221 7.67 -2.11 6.40
C GLN A 221 7.97 -2.65 5.01
N TYR A 222 8.68 -3.78 4.93
CA TYR A 222 9.01 -4.46 3.67
C TYR A 222 7.75 -4.81 2.87
N LYS A 223 6.71 -5.31 3.54
CA LYS A 223 5.47 -5.72 2.90
C LYS A 223 4.68 -4.51 2.39
N LEU A 224 4.61 -3.44 3.15
CA LEU A 224 3.98 -2.20 2.74
C LEU A 224 4.75 -1.53 1.59
N SER A 225 6.09 -1.51 1.64
CA SER A 225 6.94 -0.88 0.62
C SER A 225 6.97 -1.66 -0.69
N GLY A 226 6.77 -2.99 -0.64
CA GLY A 226 6.85 -3.87 -1.80
C GLY A 226 5.51 -4.26 -2.43
N SER A 227 4.37 -3.90 -1.83
CA SER A 227 3.06 -4.43 -2.24
C SER A 227 2.14 -3.37 -2.87
N VAL A 228 2.28 -3.18 -4.18
CA VAL A 228 1.27 -2.48 -5.01
C VAL A 228 -0.12 -3.12 -4.85
N ASP A 229 -0.16 -4.43 -4.61
CA ASP A 229 -1.38 -5.20 -4.35
C ASP A 229 -2.11 -4.74 -3.08
N MET A 230 -1.40 -4.39 -2.00
CA MET A 230 -2.04 -3.91 -0.76
C MET A 230 -2.72 -2.55 -0.95
N ARG A 231 -2.07 -1.60 -1.63
CA ARG A 231 -2.68 -0.30 -1.95
C ARG A 231 -3.96 -0.50 -2.77
N MET A 232 -3.91 -1.36 -3.79
CA MET A 232 -5.07 -1.66 -4.63
C MET A 232 -6.23 -2.27 -3.82
N ARG A 233 -5.94 -3.23 -2.94
CA ARG A 233 -6.97 -3.82 -2.05
C ARG A 233 -7.58 -2.78 -1.11
N MET A 234 -6.77 -1.87 -0.57
CA MET A 234 -7.27 -0.78 0.26
C MET A 234 -8.15 0.20 -0.54
N ILE A 235 -7.80 0.49 -1.79
CA ILE A 235 -8.62 1.29 -2.71
C ILE A 235 -9.98 0.62 -2.94
N CYS A 236 -10.00 -0.69 -3.21
CA CYS A 236 -11.25 -1.43 -3.38
C CYS A 236 -12.14 -1.37 -2.12
N LEU A 237 -11.56 -1.48 -0.92
CA LEU A 237 -12.32 -1.31 0.32
C LEU A 237 -12.88 0.11 0.48
N ALA A 238 -12.07 1.14 0.18
CA ALA A 238 -12.53 2.53 0.22
C ALA A 238 -13.67 2.80 -0.78
N LEU A 239 -13.63 2.18 -1.97
CA LEU A 239 -14.72 2.22 -2.96
C LEU A 239 -15.98 1.57 -2.43
N GLU A 240 -15.88 0.39 -1.80
CA GLU A 240 -17.01 -0.32 -1.19
C GLU A 240 -17.68 0.49 -0.08
N HIS A 241 -16.89 1.26 0.69
CA HIS A 241 -17.37 2.09 1.79
C HIS A 241 -17.78 3.52 1.38
N GLY A 242 -17.57 3.93 0.12
CA GLY A 242 -17.93 5.28 -0.32
C GLY A 242 -17.00 6.39 0.16
N GLU A 243 -15.79 6.06 0.62
CA GLU A 243 -14.91 6.95 1.38
C GLU A 243 -13.95 7.73 0.47
N VAL A 244 -14.45 8.83 -0.11
CA VAL A 244 -13.72 9.65 -1.09
C VAL A 244 -12.40 10.21 -0.53
N GLU A 245 -12.39 10.65 0.72
CA GLU A 245 -11.16 11.18 1.33
C GLU A 245 -10.07 10.12 1.49
N MET A 246 -10.46 8.88 1.78
CA MET A 246 -9.52 7.76 1.78
C MET A 246 -8.99 7.48 0.38
N LEU A 247 -9.83 7.57 -0.66
CA LEU A 247 -9.38 7.46 -2.06
C LEU A 247 -8.38 8.56 -2.45
N ARG A 248 -8.58 9.79 -1.95
CA ARG A 248 -7.62 10.90 -2.13
C ARG A 248 -6.28 10.58 -1.48
N GLN A 249 -6.28 10.14 -0.21
CA GLN A 249 -5.06 9.76 0.50
C GLN A 249 -4.31 8.61 -0.17
N LEU A 250 -5.02 7.62 -0.69
CA LEU A 250 -4.46 6.46 -1.41
C LEU A 250 -4.06 6.78 -2.86
N ARG A 251 -4.38 7.98 -3.33
CA ARG A 251 -4.16 8.44 -4.72
C ARG A 251 -4.74 7.44 -5.72
N ALA A 252 -6.00 7.06 -5.50
CA ALA A 252 -6.62 5.92 -6.17
C ALA A 252 -6.76 6.06 -7.69
N ARG A 253 -6.81 7.29 -8.20
CA ARG A 253 -6.83 7.59 -9.65
C ARG A 253 -5.44 7.62 -10.31
N GLU A 254 -4.38 7.47 -9.51
CA GLU A 254 -2.99 7.56 -9.94
C GLU A 254 -2.30 6.20 -9.93
N ILE A 255 -1.45 5.98 -10.94
CA ILE A 255 -0.61 4.80 -11.05
C ILE A 255 0.87 5.20 -11.04
N PRO A 256 1.77 4.35 -10.51
CA PRO A 256 3.21 4.64 -10.46
C PRO A 256 3.78 5.05 -11.81
N SER A 257 3.35 4.41 -12.90
CA SER A 257 3.94 4.65 -14.21
C SER A 257 3.69 6.06 -14.78
N LEU A 258 2.69 6.80 -14.30
CA LEU A 258 2.48 8.21 -14.70
C LEU A 258 3.64 9.13 -14.25
N TYR A 259 4.40 8.73 -13.23
CA TYR A 259 5.55 9.48 -12.71
C TYR A 259 6.82 9.22 -13.50
N GLU A 260 6.85 8.12 -14.25
CA GLU A 260 7.99 7.70 -15.07
C GLU A 260 7.89 8.20 -16.50
N VAL A 261 6.77 8.81 -16.88
CA VAL A 261 6.59 9.40 -18.20
C VAL A 261 7.67 10.46 -18.39
N SER A 262 8.48 10.24 -19.41
CA SER A 262 9.55 11.16 -19.78
C SER A 262 9.93 10.91 -21.23
N TYR A 263 9.73 11.92 -22.07
CA TYR A 263 10.24 11.87 -23.42
C TYR A 263 11.76 11.70 -23.46
N LEU A 264 12.51 12.40 -22.58
CA LEU A 264 13.99 12.34 -22.57
C LEU A 264 14.50 10.92 -22.34
N ALA A 265 13.78 10.13 -21.53
CA ALA A 265 14.08 8.73 -21.30
C ALA A 265 13.42 7.78 -22.32
N TYR A 266 12.66 8.30 -23.28
CA TYR A 266 11.80 7.57 -24.21
C TYR A 266 10.86 6.58 -23.50
N ARG A 267 10.29 6.98 -22.36
CA ARG A 267 9.39 6.16 -21.55
C ARG A 267 7.96 6.70 -21.62
N SER A 268 7.03 5.83 -21.99
CA SER A 268 5.60 6.05 -21.81
C SER A 268 5.12 5.42 -20.51
N ALA A 269 3.95 5.83 -20.04
CA ALA A 269 3.30 5.12 -18.95
C ALA A 269 2.92 3.71 -19.42
N ASP A 270 3.21 2.72 -18.58
CA ASP A 270 2.64 1.38 -18.64
C ASP A 270 1.35 1.39 -17.82
N CYS A 271 0.24 1.77 -18.45
CA CYS A 271 -1.08 1.72 -17.81
C CYS A 271 -1.63 0.30 -17.75
N ASP A 272 -1.31 -0.54 -18.74
CA ASP A 272 -1.79 -1.92 -18.84
C ASP A 272 -1.35 -2.78 -17.65
N SER A 273 -0.09 -2.66 -17.19
CA SER A 273 0.40 -3.45 -16.04
C SER A 273 -0.30 -3.14 -14.71
N TYR A 274 -0.96 -1.99 -14.60
CA TYR A 274 -1.69 -1.54 -13.41
C TYR A 274 -3.21 -1.58 -13.60
N TYR A 275 -3.70 -2.04 -14.75
CA TYR A 275 -5.13 -2.11 -15.03
C TYR A 275 -5.81 -3.14 -14.14
N ASN A 276 -6.89 -2.72 -13.48
CA ASN A 276 -7.73 -3.60 -12.67
C ASN A 276 -9.19 -3.43 -13.08
N GLU A 277 -9.72 -4.43 -13.78
CA GLU A 277 -11.08 -4.42 -14.32
C GLU A 277 -12.16 -4.33 -13.21
N ASP A 278 -11.95 -5.03 -12.09
CA ASP A 278 -12.90 -5.04 -10.97
C ASP A 278 -13.00 -3.67 -10.32
N MET A 279 -11.87 -2.98 -10.15
CA MET A 279 -11.81 -1.61 -9.64
C MET A 279 -12.59 -0.65 -10.56
N VAL A 280 -12.37 -0.70 -11.88
CA VAL A 280 -13.09 0.15 -12.84
C VAL A 280 -14.60 -0.15 -12.81
N LYS A 281 -14.98 -1.43 -12.75
CA LYS A 281 -16.38 -1.85 -12.62
C LYS A 281 -17.02 -1.38 -11.32
N GLN A 282 -16.27 -1.33 -10.22
CA GLN A 282 -16.72 -0.79 -8.94
C GLN A 282 -16.92 0.72 -9.03
N VAL A 283 -15.94 1.48 -9.54
CA VAL A 283 -16.06 2.93 -9.77
C VAL A 283 -17.30 3.26 -10.60
N ALA A 284 -17.55 2.50 -11.67
CA ALA A 284 -18.73 2.68 -12.53
C ALA A 284 -20.08 2.43 -11.82
N LYS A 285 -20.09 1.70 -10.69
CA LYS A 285 -21.29 1.46 -9.87
C LYS A 285 -21.42 2.46 -8.71
N SER A 286 -20.38 3.24 -8.44
CA SER A 286 -20.35 4.17 -7.32
C SER A 286 -21.23 5.40 -7.54
N GLY A 287 -21.46 6.16 -6.47
CA GLY A 287 -22.20 7.41 -6.51
C GLY A 287 -21.45 8.56 -7.20
N GLU A 288 -22.14 9.70 -7.32
CA GLU A 288 -21.63 10.88 -8.03
C GLU A 288 -20.29 11.39 -7.50
N GLU A 289 -20.08 11.40 -6.18
CA GLU A 289 -18.86 11.94 -5.57
C GLU A 289 -17.60 11.15 -5.97
N ILE A 290 -17.68 9.82 -5.95
CA ILE A 290 -16.58 8.95 -6.40
C ILE A 290 -16.33 9.15 -7.89
N LEU A 291 -17.39 9.20 -8.71
CA LEU A 291 -17.25 9.43 -10.14
C LEU A 291 -16.60 10.78 -10.43
N ASN A 292 -16.96 11.84 -9.70
CA ASN A 292 -16.30 13.14 -9.82
C ASN A 292 -14.82 13.03 -9.48
N TYR A 293 -14.47 12.37 -8.36
CA TYR A 293 -13.07 12.16 -7.98
C TYR A 293 -12.26 11.45 -9.08
N PHE A 294 -12.79 10.41 -9.72
CA PHE A 294 -12.08 9.72 -10.80
C PHE A 294 -12.10 10.46 -12.14
N THR A 295 -12.98 11.44 -12.34
CA THR A 295 -13.12 12.12 -13.64
C THR A 295 -12.46 13.50 -13.66
N GLU A 296 -12.17 14.07 -12.49
CA GLU A 296 -11.42 15.31 -12.33
C GLU A 296 -9.97 15.18 -12.80
N GLU A 297 -9.47 16.27 -13.39
CA GLU A 297 -8.05 16.44 -13.70
C GLU A 297 -7.20 16.46 -12.43
N PHE A 298 -5.95 16.01 -12.54
CA PHE A 298 -4.96 16.06 -11.48
C PHE A 298 -3.57 16.33 -12.02
N GLU A 299 -2.75 16.95 -11.18
CA GLU A 299 -1.38 17.33 -11.53
C GLU A 299 -0.39 16.30 -11.01
N ILE A 300 0.53 15.90 -11.88
CA ILE A 300 1.72 15.13 -11.51
C ILE A 300 2.95 15.93 -11.90
N LYS A 301 3.89 16.05 -10.97
CA LYS A 301 5.21 16.60 -11.25
C LYS A 301 6.13 15.46 -11.67
N ASP A 302 6.68 15.54 -12.87
CA ASP A 302 7.59 14.54 -13.40
C ASP A 302 8.99 14.61 -12.74
N SER A 303 9.86 13.67 -13.11
CA SER A 303 11.25 13.61 -12.62
C SER A 303 12.10 14.83 -12.99
N CYS A 304 11.72 15.58 -14.04
CA CYS A 304 12.37 16.79 -14.52
C CYS A 304 11.79 18.07 -13.88
N GLY A 305 10.75 17.94 -13.06
CA GLY A 305 10.08 19.04 -12.38
C GLY A 305 8.98 19.73 -13.19
N THR A 306 8.62 19.20 -14.37
CA THR A 306 7.49 19.68 -15.18
C THR A 306 6.18 19.25 -14.54
N VAL A 307 5.20 20.15 -14.50
CA VAL A 307 3.85 19.83 -14.03
C VAL A 307 3.02 19.41 -15.24
N ASN A 308 2.60 18.15 -15.23
CA ASN A 308 1.76 17.55 -16.26
C ASN A 308 0.35 17.35 -15.70
N ILE A 309 -0.67 17.62 -16.53
CA ILE A 309 -2.08 17.45 -16.16
C ILE A 309 -2.57 16.14 -16.75
N PHE A 310 -3.03 15.27 -15.87
CA PHE A 310 -3.57 13.96 -16.17
C PHE A 310 -5.02 13.86 -15.75
N VAL A 311 -5.62 12.79 -16.20
CA VAL A 311 -6.97 12.33 -15.90
C VAL A 311 -6.90 10.84 -15.62
N PHE A 312 -7.99 10.23 -15.16
CA PHE A 312 -7.94 8.81 -14.83
C PHE A 312 -7.53 7.97 -16.06
N PRO A 313 -6.45 7.17 -15.97
CA PRO A 313 -5.89 6.44 -17.12
C PRO A 313 -6.89 5.52 -17.82
N TYR A 314 -7.85 4.99 -17.06
CA TYR A 314 -8.84 4.03 -17.53
C TYR A 314 -10.21 4.68 -17.78
N MET A 315 -10.24 5.98 -18.07
CA MET A 315 -11.48 6.71 -18.35
C MET A 315 -12.30 6.10 -19.49
N MET A 316 -11.65 5.60 -20.56
CA MET A 316 -12.36 4.97 -21.67
C MET A 316 -13.07 3.69 -21.21
N ASN A 317 -12.37 2.83 -20.47
CA ASN A 317 -12.94 1.62 -19.87
C ASN A 317 -14.08 1.95 -18.89
N LEU A 318 -13.95 3.05 -18.13
CA LEU A 318 -15.00 3.57 -17.25
C LEU A 318 -16.23 4.02 -18.06
N ILE A 319 -16.04 4.76 -19.15
CA ILE A 319 -17.12 5.17 -20.06
C ILE A 319 -17.83 3.95 -20.65
N ASP A 320 -17.10 2.94 -21.12
CA ASP A 320 -17.68 1.70 -21.65
C ASP A 320 -18.54 1.01 -20.57
N CYS A 321 -18.03 0.90 -19.34
CA CYS A 321 -18.80 0.37 -18.21
C CYS A 321 -20.06 1.19 -17.89
N LEU A 322 -20.02 2.52 -18.04
CA LEU A 322 -21.17 3.40 -17.80
C LEU A 322 -22.21 3.28 -18.91
N ILE A 323 -21.79 3.08 -20.17
CA ILE A 323 -22.65 2.82 -21.32
C ILE A 323 -23.39 1.50 -21.12
N GLU A 324 -22.67 0.42 -20.83
CA GLU A 324 -23.24 -0.91 -20.62
C GLU A 324 -24.31 -0.94 -19.51
N LYS A 325 -24.12 -0.13 -18.47
CA LYS A 325 -25.03 -0.05 -17.32
C LYS A 325 -26.13 1.00 -17.47
N ASN A 326 -26.16 1.75 -18.58
CA ASN A 326 -27.06 2.89 -18.79
C ASN A 326 -27.04 3.87 -17.60
N SER A 327 -25.83 4.22 -17.14
CA SER A 327 -25.65 5.04 -15.95
C SER A 327 -26.14 6.48 -16.18
N PRO A 328 -26.87 7.09 -15.22
CA PRO A 328 -27.32 8.47 -15.32
C PRO A 328 -26.16 9.48 -15.36
N TYR A 329 -24.96 9.07 -14.94
CA TYR A 329 -23.78 9.93 -14.92
C TYR A 329 -22.99 9.93 -16.24
N LEU A 330 -23.35 9.08 -17.21
CA LEU A 330 -22.63 8.94 -18.48
C LEU A 330 -22.48 10.28 -19.21
N GLU A 331 -23.55 11.06 -19.32
CA GLU A 331 -23.54 12.35 -20.02
C GLU A 331 -22.54 13.32 -19.37
N LYS A 332 -22.49 13.33 -18.02
CA LYS A 332 -21.56 14.18 -17.26
C LYS A 332 -20.12 13.77 -17.54
N VAL A 333 -19.79 12.48 -17.44
CA VAL A 333 -18.43 11.97 -17.68
C VAL A 333 -17.97 12.24 -19.11
N LEU A 334 -18.86 12.07 -20.10
CA LEU A 334 -18.57 12.39 -21.49
C LEU A 334 -18.29 13.88 -21.69
N LYS A 335 -19.06 14.77 -21.06
CA LYS A 335 -18.83 16.22 -21.12
C LYS A 335 -17.49 16.61 -20.51
N VAL A 336 -17.12 16.05 -19.37
CA VAL A 336 -15.79 16.27 -18.76
C VAL A 336 -14.69 15.78 -19.70
N SER A 337 -14.85 14.58 -20.25
CA SER A 337 -13.85 13.97 -21.13
C SER A 337 -13.64 14.76 -22.43
N LEU A 338 -14.75 15.25 -23.02
CA LEU A 338 -14.72 16.12 -24.21
C LEU A 338 -14.02 17.44 -23.92
N LYS A 339 -14.34 18.08 -22.78
CA LYS A 339 -13.72 19.34 -22.39
C LYS A 339 -12.20 19.19 -22.24
N HIS A 340 -11.74 18.17 -21.53
CA HIS A 340 -10.31 17.88 -21.38
C HIS A 340 -9.62 17.71 -22.74
N ASN A 341 -10.17 16.89 -23.64
CA ASN A 341 -9.60 16.69 -24.98
C ASN A 341 -9.56 18.00 -25.79
N GLN A 342 -10.59 18.85 -25.69
CA GLN A 342 -10.61 20.15 -26.35
C GLN A 342 -9.52 21.09 -25.80
N ASP A 343 -9.32 21.09 -24.50
CA ASP A 343 -8.30 21.93 -23.86
C ASP A 343 -6.88 21.44 -24.17
N VAL A 344 -6.66 20.12 -24.24
CA VAL A 344 -5.41 19.51 -24.75
C VAL A 344 -5.17 19.90 -26.20
N TYR A 345 -6.19 19.82 -27.06
CA TYR A 345 -6.07 20.23 -28.46
C TYR A 345 -5.68 21.71 -28.60
N LYS A 346 -6.32 22.62 -27.85
CA LYS A 346 -5.97 24.04 -27.84
C LYS A 346 -4.51 24.26 -27.44
N LYS A 347 -4.04 23.59 -26.38
CA LYS A 347 -2.63 23.65 -25.94
C LYS A 347 -1.69 23.19 -27.05
N LEU A 348 -2.00 22.10 -27.74
CA LEU A 348 -1.19 21.61 -28.87
C LEU A 348 -1.14 22.63 -30.04
N VAL A 349 -2.27 23.28 -30.34
CA VAL A 349 -2.33 24.34 -31.38
C VAL A 349 -1.52 25.57 -30.98
N GLU A 350 -1.58 25.97 -29.72
CA GLU A 350 -0.80 27.08 -29.16
C GLU A 350 0.70 26.78 -29.20
N LEU A 351 1.10 25.57 -28.81
CA LEU A 351 2.50 25.12 -28.86
C LEU A 351 3.03 25.04 -30.29
N LYS A 352 2.21 24.56 -31.24
CA LYS A 352 2.56 24.56 -32.66
C LYS A 352 2.75 25.98 -33.19
N SER A 353 1.84 26.89 -32.84
CA SER A 353 1.91 28.31 -33.23
C SER A 353 3.17 28.96 -32.66
N SER A 354 3.46 28.72 -31.38
CA SER A 354 4.65 29.24 -30.69
C SER A 354 5.94 28.71 -31.31
N SER A 355 6.00 27.40 -31.59
CA SER A 355 7.13 26.77 -32.27
C SER A 355 7.34 27.35 -33.67
N THR A 356 6.25 27.57 -34.42
CA THR A 356 6.30 28.16 -35.76
C THR A 356 6.90 29.55 -35.72
N LYS A 357 6.45 30.38 -34.76
CA LYS A 357 6.97 31.73 -34.57
C LYS A 357 8.47 31.71 -34.20
N TYR A 358 8.85 30.90 -33.22
CA TYR A 358 10.24 30.76 -32.78
C TYR A 358 11.17 30.37 -33.93
N TYR A 359 10.82 29.32 -34.69
CA TYR A 359 11.66 28.89 -35.81
C TYR A 359 11.69 29.90 -36.96
N THR A 360 10.61 30.66 -37.16
CA THR A 360 10.59 31.75 -38.13
C THR A 360 11.62 32.81 -37.79
N GLU A 361 11.70 33.23 -36.52
CA GLU A 361 12.70 34.19 -36.03
C GLU A 361 14.11 33.59 -36.12
N TYR A 362 14.31 32.36 -35.65
CA TYR A 362 15.59 31.65 -35.72
C TYR A 362 16.16 31.55 -37.14
N TYR A 363 15.35 31.17 -38.14
CA TYR A 363 15.84 31.04 -39.51
C TYR A 363 16.07 32.39 -40.21
N LYS A 364 15.35 33.44 -39.82
CA LYS A 364 15.64 34.81 -40.26
C LYS A 364 17.01 35.26 -39.76
N ASP A 365 17.26 35.10 -38.46
CA ASP A 365 18.54 35.45 -37.85
C ASP A 365 19.67 34.64 -38.48
N LEU A 366 19.49 33.32 -38.65
CA LEU A 366 20.48 32.44 -39.28
C LEU A 366 20.82 32.88 -40.72
N ASN A 367 19.84 33.31 -41.50
CA ASN A 367 20.07 33.80 -42.86
C ASN A 367 20.85 35.14 -42.86
N GLN A 368 20.60 36.01 -41.88
CA GLN A 368 21.37 37.24 -41.68
C GLN A 368 22.82 36.96 -41.24
N PHE A 369 23.03 36.01 -40.33
CA PHE A 369 24.37 35.60 -39.90
C PHE A 369 25.23 35.04 -41.04
N ARG A 370 24.62 34.30 -41.98
CA ARG A 370 25.34 33.78 -43.16
C ARG A 370 25.95 34.90 -44.02
N ASP A 371 25.20 35.99 -44.19
CA ASP A 371 25.64 37.19 -44.90
C ASP A 371 26.81 37.88 -44.16
N ALA A 372 26.67 38.07 -42.85
CA ALA A 372 27.66 38.76 -42.03
C ALA A 372 28.99 37.99 -41.86
N ALA A 373 28.94 36.66 -41.80
CA ALA A 373 30.12 35.82 -41.59
C ALA A 373 30.91 35.53 -42.88
N GLY A 374 30.37 35.85 -44.06
CA GLY A 374 31.00 35.55 -45.35
C GLY A 374 31.19 34.05 -45.63
N VAL A 375 30.56 33.18 -44.83
CA VAL A 375 30.70 31.72 -44.88
C VAL A 375 29.83 31.10 -45.99
N LEU A 376 28.73 31.76 -46.37
CA LEU A 376 27.77 31.32 -47.39
C LEU A 376 27.06 32.54 -48.00
N HIS A 377 26.68 32.49 -49.29
CA HIS A 377 25.87 33.56 -49.90
C HIS A 377 24.48 33.66 -49.25
N LYS A 378 24.05 34.89 -48.90
CA LYS A 378 22.69 35.18 -48.47
C LYS A 378 21.69 34.68 -49.52
N ILE A 379 20.67 33.95 -49.07
CA ILE A 379 19.62 33.48 -49.98
C ILE A 379 18.75 34.68 -50.35
N ARG A 380 18.62 34.94 -51.66
CA ARG A 380 17.92 36.12 -52.21
C ARG A 380 16.41 36.12 -51.92
N ASP A 381 15.79 34.94 -51.92
CA ASP A 381 14.39 34.78 -51.54
C ASP A 381 14.30 34.33 -50.08
N GLU A 382 14.45 35.29 -49.17
CA GLU A 382 14.47 35.06 -47.72
C GLU A 382 13.12 34.51 -47.22
N GLU A 383 12.00 35.00 -47.75
CA GLU A 383 10.67 34.56 -47.33
C GLU A 383 10.38 33.11 -47.73
N GLU A 384 10.68 32.73 -48.97
CA GLU A 384 10.48 31.35 -49.45
C GLU A 384 11.41 30.37 -48.70
N TYR A 385 12.67 30.77 -48.47
CA TYR A 385 13.63 29.97 -47.72
C TYR A 385 13.20 29.74 -46.26
N VAL A 386 12.88 30.82 -45.53
CA VAL A 386 12.46 30.74 -44.12
C VAL A 386 11.21 29.89 -44.01
N LYS A 387 10.21 30.11 -44.88
CA LYS A 387 8.98 29.31 -44.89
C LYS A 387 9.27 27.82 -45.11
N SER A 388 10.08 27.47 -46.10
CA SER A 388 10.47 26.08 -46.39
C SER A 388 11.17 25.42 -45.19
N CYS A 389 12.11 26.13 -44.54
CA CYS A 389 12.80 25.63 -43.35
C CYS A 389 11.86 25.45 -42.15
N VAL A 390 10.99 26.43 -41.88
CA VAL A 390 10.00 26.34 -40.80
C VAL A 390 9.03 25.20 -41.04
N ASP A 391 8.46 25.08 -42.24
CA ASP A 391 7.53 24.01 -42.59
C ASP A 391 8.20 22.64 -42.44
N SER A 392 9.46 22.48 -42.88
CA SER A 392 10.22 21.25 -42.70
C SER A 392 10.43 20.90 -41.22
N THR A 393 10.84 21.88 -40.41
CA THR A 393 11.11 21.69 -38.98
C THR A 393 9.85 21.38 -38.20
N ILE A 394 8.76 22.13 -38.43
CA ILE A 394 7.46 21.86 -37.80
C ILE A 394 6.93 20.50 -38.24
N ASN A 395 7.06 20.12 -39.51
CA ASN A 395 6.69 18.78 -39.96
C ASN A 395 7.52 17.68 -39.28
N SER A 396 8.82 17.91 -39.02
CA SER A 396 9.65 16.97 -38.26
C SER A 396 9.16 16.85 -36.82
N ILE A 397 8.90 17.97 -36.13
CA ILE A 397 8.37 17.99 -34.76
C ILE A 397 7.03 17.26 -34.68
N MET A 398 6.12 17.52 -35.62
CA MET A 398 4.83 16.85 -35.69
C MET A 398 4.96 15.34 -36.00
N LYS A 399 6.00 14.92 -36.72
CA LYS A 399 6.31 13.48 -36.94
C LYS A 399 6.92 12.84 -35.70
N GLU A 400 7.65 13.60 -34.89
CA GLU A 400 8.21 13.14 -33.62
C GLU A 400 7.18 13.11 -32.48
N ALA A 401 6.03 13.80 -32.65
CA ALA A 401 4.91 13.67 -31.73
C ALA A 401 4.42 12.22 -31.72
N ARG A 402 4.59 11.56 -30.57
CA ARG A 402 4.21 10.15 -30.39
C ARG A 402 2.91 10.07 -29.62
N PHE A 403 1.97 9.30 -30.15
CA PHE A 403 0.77 8.88 -29.45
C PHE A 403 1.02 7.48 -28.91
N TYR A 404 0.98 7.34 -27.59
CA TYR A 404 1.05 6.06 -26.91
C TYR A 404 -0.38 5.61 -26.62
N GLU A 405 -0.80 4.52 -27.26
CA GLU A 405 -2.13 3.95 -27.04
C GLU A 405 -2.29 3.45 -25.59
N ASN A 406 -1.23 2.90 -25.01
CA ASN A 406 -1.14 2.58 -23.58
C ASN A 406 -1.14 3.89 -22.76
N GLY A 407 -2.28 4.20 -22.13
CA GLY A 407 -2.52 5.43 -21.36
C GLY A 407 -3.01 6.64 -22.14
N ASN A 408 -3.11 6.53 -23.48
CA ASN A 408 -3.51 7.60 -24.40
C ASN A 408 -2.71 8.91 -24.22
N ILE A 409 -1.38 8.78 -24.15
CA ILE A 409 -0.46 9.90 -23.89
C ILE A 409 0.11 10.42 -25.21
N ILE A 410 0.13 11.74 -25.35
CA ILE A 410 0.75 12.50 -26.45
C ILE A 410 1.99 13.19 -25.89
N LEU A 411 3.14 12.94 -26.52
CA LEU A 411 4.37 13.69 -26.25
C LEU A 411 4.56 14.75 -27.34
N TYR A 412 4.80 16.01 -26.95
CA TYR A 412 5.01 17.13 -27.87
C TYR A 412 6.25 17.94 -27.51
N ARG A 413 7.04 18.34 -28.52
CA ARG A 413 8.23 19.19 -28.33
C ARG A 413 7.86 20.65 -28.40
N ASP A 414 8.10 21.39 -27.33
CA ASP A 414 8.10 22.85 -27.41
C ASP A 414 9.34 23.33 -28.18
N GLY A 415 9.11 23.97 -29.33
CA GLY A 415 10.16 24.53 -30.17
C GLY A 415 10.90 25.68 -29.52
N GLY A 416 10.26 26.46 -28.64
CA GLY A 416 10.86 27.64 -28.00
C GLY A 416 11.73 27.32 -26.79
N ASP A 417 11.40 26.24 -26.07
CA ASP A 417 12.05 25.87 -24.81
C ASP A 417 12.92 24.61 -24.95
N THR A 418 12.90 23.94 -26.12
CA THR A 418 13.50 22.61 -26.37
C THR A 418 13.03 21.49 -25.43
N ARG A 419 12.11 21.80 -24.51
CA ARG A 419 11.50 20.87 -23.57
C ARG A 419 10.36 20.11 -24.24
N TRP A 420 10.12 18.90 -23.74
CA TRP A 420 8.99 18.08 -24.14
C TRP A 420 7.92 18.15 -23.07
N ILE A 421 6.65 18.15 -23.49
CA ILE A 421 5.49 18.21 -22.62
C ILE A 421 4.61 17.01 -22.90
N ASP A 422 4.09 16.42 -21.83
CA ASP A 422 3.31 15.21 -21.87
C ASP A 422 1.84 15.56 -21.60
N TYR A 423 0.97 15.18 -22.54
CA TYR A 423 -0.47 15.37 -22.42
C TYR A 423 -1.18 14.04 -22.43
N GLN A 424 -2.15 13.87 -21.55
CA GLN A 424 -3.09 12.77 -21.69
C GLN A 424 -4.28 13.22 -22.53
N CYS A 425 -4.87 12.30 -23.26
CA CYS A 425 -6.15 12.50 -23.94
C CYS A 425 -6.90 11.17 -23.99
N TYR A 426 -8.16 11.14 -24.41
CA TYR A 426 -8.91 9.87 -24.43
C TYR A 426 -9.00 9.22 -25.80
N SER A 427 -8.78 9.98 -26.87
CA SER A 427 -8.86 9.43 -28.21
C SER A 427 -8.13 10.28 -29.23
N ARG A 428 -7.27 9.63 -30.02
CA ARG A 428 -6.70 10.20 -31.24
C ARG A 428 -7.79 10.69 -32.21
N LYS A 429 -8.94 10.01 -32.28
CA LYS A 429 -10.05 10.39 -33.16
C LYS A 429 -10.74 11.70 -32.75
N TRP A 430 -10.63 12.11 -31.49
CA TRP A 430 -11.30 13.29 -30.95
C TRP A 430 -10.41 14.54 -30.97
N ILE A 431 -9.09 14.37 -31.18
CA ILE A 431 -8.12 15.46 -31.28
C ILE A 431 -7.89 15.88 -32.74
N PHE A 432 -7.99 14.96 -33.70
CA PHE A 432 -7.62 15.21 -35.10
C PHE A 432 -8.81 15.26 -36.07
N LYS A 433 -10.03 15.41 -35.57
CA LYS A 433 -11.22 15.81 -36.35
C LYS A 433 -11.55 17.24 -36.02
#